data_AF-A0A960PSM5-F1
#
_entry.id   AF-A0A960PSM5-F1
#
_cell.length_a   1.000
_cell.length_b   1.000
_cell.length_c   1.000
_cell.angle_alpha   90.00
_cell.angle_beta   90.00
_cell.angle_gamma   90.00
#
_symmetry.space_group_name_H-M   'P 1'
#
loop_
_entity.id
_entity.type
_entity.pdbx_description
1 polymer ?
#
loop_
_entity_poly.entity_id
_entity_poly.type
_entity_poly.pdbx_seq_one_letter_code
_entity_poly.pdbx_strand_id
1 'polypeptide(L)'
;DGYRPPEDPLVGVARQLAATAELARAHPSLVVVGGAYSYLQEWLAHVGQAAVAGGGAAVVGLGRMVLSYPHLPADVLAGRPLDRRLLCRTFSDCTTAPRNGLISGCFPIDPFYKEHPQRVLLTQAKREAKARLR
;
A
#
# COMPACT_ATOMS: atom_id res chain seq x y z
N ASP A 1 10.95 2.59 -7.80
CA ASP A 1 11.08 1.20 -7.31
C ASP A 1 11.24 0.20 -8.45
N GLY A 2 12.31 0.35 -9.24
CA GLY A 2 12.51 -0.40 -10.50
C GLY A 2 13.37 -1.66 -10.37
N TYR A 3 13.56 -2.20 -9.18
CA TYR A 3 14.31 -3.43 -8.99
C TYR A 3 13.36 -4.63 -8.98
N ARG A 4 13.83 -5.78 -9.47
CA ARG A 4 13.10 -7.04 -9.32
C ARG A 4 13.04 -7.37 -7.82
N PRO A 5 11.85 -7.62 -7.25
CA PRO A 5 11.76 -8.08 -5.86
C PRO A 5 12.66 -9.31 -5.64
N PRO A 6 13.39 -9.38 -4.53
CA PRO A 6 14.26 -10.53 -4.23
C PRO A 6 13.47 -11.82 -3.96
N GLU A 7 12.17 -11.71 -3.71
CA GLU A 7 11.24 -12.80 -3.46
C GLU A 7 9.84 -12.45 -4.00
N ASP A 8 8.93 -13.43 -4.01
CA ASP A 8 7.52 -13.18 -4.31
C ASP A 8 6.96 -12.19 -3.28
N PRO A 9 6.29 -11.09 -3.71
CA PRO A 9 5.83 -10.09 -2.75
C PRO A 9 4.79 -10.62 -1.74
N LEU A 10 4.02 -11.68 -2.04
CA LEU A 10 3.14 -12.31 -1.06
C LEU A 10 3.93 -12.95 0.08
N VAL A 11 5.10 -13.53 -0.21
CA VAL A 11 6.03 -14.02 0.82
C VAL A 11 6.52 -12.86 1.69
N GLY A 12 6.87 -11.73 1.07
CA GLY A 12 7.24 -10.51 1.78
C GLY A 12 6.13 -10.00 2.71
N VAL A 13 4.87 -10.02 2.26
CA VAL A 13 3.71 -9.67 3.11
C VAL A 13 3.57 -10.65 4.26
N ALA A 14 3.60 -11.96 4.01
CA ALA A 14 3.49 -12.98 5.05
C ALA A 14 4.59 -12.82 6.12
N ARG A 15 5.83 -12.56 5.70
CA ARG A 15 6.96 -12.30 6.58
C ARG A 15 6.76 -11.03 7.42
N GLN A 16 6.20 -9.98 6.84
CA GLN A 16 5.91 -8.75 7.58
C GLN A 16 4.78 -8.93 8.61
N LEU A 17 3.75 -9.72 8.27
CA LEU A 17 2.69 -10.10 9.21
C LEU A 17 3.24 -10.91 10.38
N ALA A 18 4.09 -11.91 10.10
CA ALA A 18 4.74 -12.74 11.12
C ALA A 18 5.61 -11.90 12.05
N ALA A 19 6.46 -11.02 11.50
CA ALA A 19 7.31 -10.14 12.31
C ALA A 19 6.48 -9.21 13.22
N THR A 20 5.37 -8.66 12.71
CA THR A 20 4.47 -7.81 13.49
C THR A 20 3.83 -8.61 14.64
N ALA A 21 3.41 -9.84 14.38
CA ALA A 21 2.82 -10.71 15.39
C ALA A 21 3.83 -11.14 16.47
N GLU A 22 5.08 -11.40 16.08
CA GLU A 22 6.16 -11.66 17.04
C GLU A 22 6.38 -10.47 17.98
N LEU A 23 6.42 -9.25 17.44
CA LEU A 23 6.55 -8.03 18.22
C LEU A 23 5.35 -7.82 19.16
N ALA A 24 4.12 -8.00 18.66
CA ALA A 24 2.91 -7.86 19.47
C ALA A 24 2.89 -8.84 20.66
N ARG A 25 3.29 -10.10 20.43
CA ARG A 25 3.39 -11.13 21.47
C ARG A 25 4.51 -10.85 22.48
N ALA A 26 5.66 -10.37 22.02
CA ALA A 26 6.81 -10.07 22.88
C ALA A 26 6.59 -8.81 23.74
N HIS A 27 5.76 -7.86 23.26
CA HIS A 27 5.55 -6.57 23.90
C HIS A 27 4.04 -6.25 24.04
N PRO A 28 3.30 -7.00 24.88
CA PRO A 28 1.84 -6.88 24.97
C PRO A 28 1.35 -5.52 25.50
N SER A 29 2.22 -4.72 26.12
CA SER A 29 1.91 -3.35 26.56
C SER A 29 2.01 -2.30 25.45
N LEU A 30 2.59 -2.65 24.29
CA LEU A 30 2.75 -1.74 23.16
C LEU A 30 1.64 -1.91 22.14
N VAL A 31 1.16 -0.79 21.60
CA VAL A 31 0.26 -0.79 20.45
C VAL A 31 1.08 -1.00 19.19
N VAL A 32 1.01 -2.21 18.62
CA VAL A 32 1.68 -2.53 17.36
C VAL A 32 0.72 -2.29 16.19
N VAL A 33 1.11 -1.41 15.26
CA VAL A 33 0.36 -1.12 14.02
C VAL A 33 0.88 -2.01 12.89
N GLY A 34 0.01 -2.87 12.34
CA GLY A 34 0.36 -3.72 11.22
C GLY A 34 0.38 -2.95 9.89
N GLY A 35 1.45 -3.11 9.11
CA GLY A 35 1.62 -2.51 7.78
C GLY A 35 1.52 -3.51 6.61
N ALA A 36 1.81 -3.03 5.39
CA ALA A 36 1.88 -3.81 4.13
C ALA A 36 0.59 -4.44 3.56
N TYR A 37 -0.53 -4.39 4.27
CA TYR A 37 -1.79 -5.00 3.81
C TYR A 37 -2.31 -4.49 2.46
N SER A 38 -1.93 -3.29 1.99
CA SER A 38 -2.36 -2.77 0.68
C SER A 38 -2.03 -3.68 -0.51
N TYR A 39 -1.00 -4.54 -0.40
CA TYR A 39 -0.68 -5.52 -1.43
C TYR A 39 -1.78 -6.59 -1.61
N LEU A 40 -2.53 -6.88 -0.54
CA LEU A 40 -3.59 -7.89 -0.48
C LEU A 40 -4.90 -7.43 -1.14
N GLN A 41 -5.01 -6.16 -1.53
CA GLN A 41 -6.11 -5.61 -2.31
C GLN A 41 -7.49 -5.94 -1.69
N GLU A 42 -8.37 -6.66 -2.39
CA GLU A 42 -9.71 -7.02 -1.89
C GLU A 42 -9.67 -7.89 -0.64
N TRP A 43 -8.58 -8.63 -0.39
CA TRP A 43 -8.42 -9.49 0.77
C TRP A 43 -7.90 -8.76 2.02
N LEU A 44 -7.53 -7.48 1.87
CA LEU A 44 -6.96 -6.66 2.93
C LEU A 44 -7.79 -6.71 4.21
N ALA A 45 -9.11 -6.54 4.11
CA ALA A 45 -10.00 -6.48 5.27
C ALA A 45 -10.04 -7.82 6.01
N HIS A 46 -10.13 -8.93 5.28
CA HIS A 46 -10.19 -10.27 5.85
C HIS A 46 -8.89 -10.64 6.58
N VAL A 47 -7.74 -10.35 5.97
CA VAL A 47 -6.44 -10.60 6.60
C VAL A 47 -6.20 -9.66 7.77
N GLY A 48 -6.62 -8.39 7.66
CA GLY A 48 -6.56 -7.42 8.74
C GLY A 48 -7.39 -7.84 9.95
N GLN A 49 -8.63 -8.28 9.74
CA GLN A 49 -9.49 -8.82 10.79
C GLN A 49 -8.84 -10.02 11.48
N ALA A 50 -8.30 -10.98 10.73
CA ALA A 50 -7.65 -12.15 11.30
C ALA A 50 -6.40 -11.77 12.12
N ALA A 51 -5.58 -10.83 11.63
CA ALA A 51 -4.40 -10.37 12.33
C ALA A 51 -4.74 -9.69 13.67
N VAL A 52 -5.79 -8.85 13.70
CA VAL A 52 -6.23 -8.17 14.92
C VAL A 52 -6.88 -9.17 15.89
N ALA A 53 -7.79 -10.02 15.42
CA ALA A 53 -8.47 -11.01 16.25
C ALA A 53 -7.48 -12.03 16.86
N GLY A 54 -6.41 -12.35 16.14
CA GLY A 54 -5.34 -13.23 16.62
C GLY A 54 -4.27 -12.54 17.48
N GLY A 55 -4.40 -11.25 17.77
CA GLY A 55 -3.41 -10.48 18.54
C GLY A 55 -2.09 -10.22 17.82
N GLY A 56 -2.04 -10.45 16.51
CA GLY A 56 -0.84 -10.21 15.68
C GLY A 56 -0.59 -8.74 15.35
N ALA A 57 -1.60 -7.88 15.54
CA ALA A 57 -1.50 -6.43 15.53
C ALA A 57 -2.64 -5.84 16.37
N ALA A 58 -2.45 -4.67 16.96
CA ALA A 58 -3.53 -3.97 17.67
C ALA A 58 -4.47 -3.26 16.68
N VAL A 59 -3.91 -2.70 15.60
CA VAL A 59 -4.64 -2.02 14.52
C VAL A 59 -3.92 -2.20 13.19
N VAL A 60 -4.65 -2.06 12.07
CA VAL A 60 -4.09 -2.12 10.71
C VAL A 60 -3.90 -0.71 10.16
N GLY A 61 -2.67 -0.38 9.76
CA GLY A 61 -2.31 0.88 9.13
C GLY A 61 -2.45 0.82 7.61
N LEU A 62 -3.09 1.83 7.03
CA LEU A 62 -3.25 1.98 5.58
C LEU A 62 -2.42 3.14 5.05
N GLY A 63 -1.39 2.83 4.25
CA GLY A 63 -0.60 3.81 3.52
C GLY A 63 -1.13 3.99 2.10
N ARG A 64 -0.51 3.31 1.13
CA ARG A 64 -0.79 3.48 -0.32
C ARG A 64 -2.26 3.30 -0.71
N MET A 65 -3.01 2.47 0.02
CA MET A 65 -4.43 2.26 -0.24
C MET A 65 -5.27 3.52 0.00
N VAL A 66 -4.95 4.31 1.03
CA VAL A 66 -5.73 5.52 1.37
C VAL A 66 -5.61 6.60 0.29
N LEU A 67 -4.52 6.58 -0.50
CA LEU A 67 -4.27 7.54 -1.59
C LEU A 67 -5.19 7.33 -2.79
N SER A 68 -5.75 6.13 -2.96
CA SER A 68 -6.65 5.81 -4.07
C SER A 68 -8.06 5.45 -3.62
N TYR A 69 -8.22 4.97 -2.38
CA TYR A 69 -9.49 4.56 -1.79
C TYR A 69 -9.60 5.05 -0.33
N PRO A 70 -9.71 6.37 -0.08
CA PRO A 70 -9.69 6.92 1.28
C PRO A 70 -10.87 6.48 2.16
N HIS A 71 -12.00 6.15 1.56
CA HIS A 71 -13.21 5.70 2.25
C HIS A 71 -13.29 4.17 2.41
N LEU A 72 -12.25 3.42 2.03
CA LEU A 72 -12.21 1.95 2.15
C LEU A 72 -12.59 1.45 3.55
N PRO A 73 -12.06 2.00 4.66
CA PRO A 73 -12.44 1.51 6.00
C PRO A 73 -13.93 1.66 6.28
N ALA A 74 -14.52 2.79 5.88
CA ALA A 74 -15.94 3.05 6.08
C ALA A 74 -16.81 2.10 5.25
N ASP A 75 -16.41 1.78 4.02
CA ASP A 75 -17.12 0.82 3.16
C ASP A 75 -17.06 -0.59 3.72
N VAL A 76 -15.88 -1.05 4.14
CA VAL A 76 -15.68 -2.36 4.77
C VAL A 76 -16.54 -2.50 6.02
N LEU A 77 -16.49 -1.50 6.93
CA LEU A 77 -17.25 -1.55 8.19
C LEU A 77 -18.77 -1.50 7.97
N ALA A 78 -19.23 -0.86 6.90
CA ALA A 78 -20.64 -0.82 6.54
C ALA A 78 -21.10 -2.03 5.71
N GLY A 79 -20.23 -3.01 5.44
CA GLY A 79 -20.55 -4.17 4.62
C GLY A 79 -20.82 -3.83 3.15
N ARG A 80 -20.34 -2.67 2.67
CA ARG A 80 -20.53 -2.25 1.27
C ARG A 80 -19.61 -3.05 0.34
N PRO A 81 -20.05 -3.38 -0.88
CA PRO A 81 -19.16 -3.94 -1.90
C PRO A 81 -17.97 -3.00 -2.17
N LEU A 82 -16.76 -3.56 -2.32
CA LEU A 82 -15.57 -2.78 -2.61
C LEU A 82 -15.57 -2.27 -4.06
N ASP A 83 -15.25 -1.00 -4.26
CA ASP A 83 -14.95 -0.49 -5.60
C ASP A 83 -13.54 -0.92 -6.03
N ARG A 84 -13.47 -1.98 -6.84
CA ARG A 84 -12.22 -2.55 -7.33
C ARG A 84 -11.39 -1.60 -8.20
N ARG A 85 -11.98 -0.51 -8.69
CA ARG A 85 -11.28 0.51 -9.49
C ARG A 85 -10.42 1.42 -8.61
N LEU A 86 -10.77 1.55 -7.33
CA LEU A 86 -10.06 2.36 -6.34
C LEU A 86 -8.93 1.58 -5.64
N LEU A 87 -8.90 0.24 -5.76
CA LEU A 87 -7.88 -0.59 -5.13
C LEU A 87 -6.48 -0.30 -5.67
N CYS A 88 -5.54 -0.06 -4.76
CA CYS A 88 -4.13 0.14 -5.07
C CYS A 88 -3.54 -1.11 -5.75
N ARG A 89 -2.92 -0.92 -6.93
CA ARG A 89 -2.23 -1.98 -7.70
C ARG A 89 -0.71 -1.84 -7.70
N THR A 90 -0.17 -1.28 -6.61
CA THR A 90 1.28 -1.25 -6.32
C THR A 90 2.19 -0.67 -7.43
N PHE A 91 1.65 0.26 -8.23
CA PHE A 91 2.39 0.99 -9.28
C PHE A 91 3.62 1.75 -8.76
N SER A 92 3.65 2.04 -7.45
CA SER A 92 4.74 2.73 -6.77
C SER A 92 4.98 4.17 -7.24
N ASP A 93 4.01 4.79 -7.90
CA ASP A 93 4.08 6.20 -8.27
C ASP A 93 4.06 7.12 -7.04
N CYS A 94 3.34 6.72 -5.98
CA CYS A 94 3.33 7.41 -4.69
C CYS A 94 4.70 7.51 -4.00
N THR A 95 5.64 6.61 -4.32
CA THR A 95 7.03 6.68 -3.82
C THR A 95 8.00 7.15 -4.89
N THR A 96 7.72 6.87 -6.16
CA THR A 96 8.59 7.26 -7.28
C THR A 96 8.55 8.76 -7.53
N ALA A 97 7.38 9.39 -7.43
CA ALA A 97 7.24 10.85 -7.60
C ALA A 97 8.09 11.65 -6.59
N PRO A 98 7.95 11.47 -5.26
CA PRO A 98 8.75 12.23 -4.29
C PRO A 98 10.25 11.97 -4.39
N ARG A 99 10.68 10.76 -4.81
CA ARG A 99 12.10 10.48 -5.07
C ARG A 99 12.68 11.23 -6.27
N ASN A 100 11.83 11.80 -7.11
CA ASN A 100 12.22 12.67 -8.23
C ASN A 100 11.85 14.14 -7.96
N GLY A 101 11.63 14.53 -6.69
CA GLY A 101 11.29 15.90 -6.30
C GLY A 101 9.86 16.34 -6.64
N LEU A 102 8.97 15.39 -6.96
CA LEU A 102 7.56 15.64 -7.28
C LEU A 102 6.65 15.37 -6.07
N ILE A 103 5.39 15.79 -6.14
CA ILE A 103 4.42 15.54 -5.06
C ILE A 103 4.08 14.05 -4.95
N SER A 104 3.80 13.59 -3.72
CA SER A 104 3.33 12.23 -3.46
C SER A 104 1.83 12.11 -3.69
N GLY A 105 1.39 11.04 -4.37
CA GLY A 105 -0.03 10.75 -4.59
C GLY A 105 -0.27 9.53 -5.49
N CYS A 106 -1.53 9.26 -5.83
CA CYS A 106 -1.90 8.13 -6.69
C CYS A 106 -2.21 8.56 -8.13
N PHE A 107 -1.17 8.89 -8.89
CA PHE A 107 -1.25 9.31 -10.30
C PHE A 107 -2.07 8.40 -11.24
N PRO A 108 -2.16 7.07 -11.06
CA PRO A 108 -2.95 6.23 -11.96
C PRO A 108 -4.45 6.15 -11.67
N ILE A 109 -4.86 6.32 -10.41
CA ILE A 109 -6.24 6.02 -9.96
C ILE A 109 -6.97 7.27 -9.47
N ASP A 110 -6.32 8.10 -8.65
CA ASP A 110 -6.96 9.28 -8.07
C ASP A 110 -7.19 10.35 -9.15
N PRO A 111 -8.43 10.88 -9.32
CA PRO A 111 -8.74 11.85 -10.37
C PRO A 111 -7.88 13.12 -10.32
N PHE A 112 -7.64 13.67 -9.13
CA PHE A 112 -6.81 14.87 -8.96
C PHE A 112 -5.38 14.62 -9.45
N TYR A 113 -4.75 13.52 -9.03
CA TYR A 113 -3.39 13.20 -9.46
C TYR A 113 -3.31 12.75 -10.94
N LYS A 114 -4.38 12.18 -11.49
CA LYS A 114 -4.45 11.78 -12.89
C LYS A 114 -4.42 12.98 -13.84
N GLU A 115 -5.01 14.10 -13.41
CA GLU A 115 -5.06 15.37 -14.14
C GLU A 115 -3.92 16.32 -13.77
N HIS A 116 -3.21 16.05 -12.67
CA HIS A 116 -2.13 16.91 -12.19
C HIS A 116 -0.97 17.03 -13.20
N PRO A 117 -0.44 18.25 -13.47
CA PRO A 117 0.65 18.46 -14.44
C PRO A 117 1.90 17.61 -14.18
N GLN A 118 2.24 17.36 -12.90
CA GLN A 118 3.40 16.54 -12.54
C GLN A 118 3.28 15.07 -12.96
N ARG A 119 2.11 14.59 -13.39
CA ARG A 119 1.97 13.25 -13.98
C ARG A 119 2.81 13.08 -15.24
N VAL A 120 2.89 14.14 -16.05
CA VAL A 120 3.72 14.16 -17.28
C VAL A 120 5.19 14.05 -16.92
N LEU A 121 5.63 14.85 -15.93
CA LEU A 121 7.00 14.84 -15.42
C LEU A 121 7.37 13.48 -14.83
N LEU A 122 6.48 12.87 -14.05
CA LEU A 122 6.69 11.53 -13.50
C LEU A 122 6.83 10.47 -14.62
N THR A 123 6.03 10.59 -15.68
CA THR A 123 6.11 9.68 -16.82
C THR A 123 7.45 9.80 -17.54
N GLN A 124 7.96 11.03 -17.72
CA GLN A 124 9.28 11.30 -18.29
C GLN A 124 10.38 10.71 -17.41
N ALA A 125 10.38 11.00 -16.10
CA ALA A 125 11.37 10.48 -15.15
C ALA A 125 11.41 8.94 -15.14
N LYS A 126 10.25 8.27 -15.18
CA LYS A 126 10.18 6.80 -15.26
C LYS A 126 10.76 6.24 -16.57
N ARG A 127 10.56 6.93 -17.69
CA ARG A 127 11.14 6.55 -18.99
C ARG A 127 12.66 6.68 -18.98
N GLU A 128 13.17 7.79 -18.46
CA GLU A 128 14.61 8.04 -18.33
C GLU A 128 15.28 7.00 -17.42
N ALA A 129 14.68 6.71 -16.26
CA ALA A 129 15.19 5.69 -15.35
C ALA A 129 15.27 4.30 -16.02
N LYS A 130 14.25 3.93 -16.80
CA LYS A 130 14.24 2.66 -17.56
C LYS A 130 15.32 2.64 -18.65
N ALA A 131 15.60 3.77 -19.30
CA ALA A 131 16.64 3.85 -20.31
C ALA A 131 18.05 3.68 -19.71
N ARG A 132 18.30 4.18 -18.50
CA ARG A 132 19.59 4.02 -17.79
C ARG A 132 19.88 2.60 -17.31
N LEU A 133 18.85 1.76 -17.17
CA LEU A 133 18.97 0.37 -16.73
C LEU A 133 19.11 -0.62 -17.89
N ARG A 134 19.08 -0.13 -19.14
CA ARG A 134 19.30 -0.90 -20.35
C ARG A 134 20.72 -0.68 -20.84
#